data_AF-A0A845WSH6-F1
#
_entry.id   AF-A0A845WSH6-F1
#
_cell.length_a   1.000
_cell.length_b   1.000
_cell.length_c   1.000
_cell.angle_alpha   90.00
_cell.angle_beta   90.00
_cell.angle_gamma   90.00
#
_symmetry.space_group_name_H-M   'P 1'
#
loop_
_entity.id
_entity.type
_entity.pdbx_description
1 polymer ?
#
loop_
_entity_poly.entity_id
_entity_poly.type
_entity_poly.pdbx_seq_one_letter_code
_entity_poly.pdbx_strand_id
1 'polypeptide(L)'
;MSRLSIAASHLSIEGVKQKMKTAPNFWQRQKWLVIYNALVDPRPAAEIAQHAGVSVGTVHRVISKYNRKGVEAIETQGKGGRRNCYLTWSEEKDFLATFFKKAAKGQIPTVKEIQLAF
;
A
#
# COMPACT_ATOMS: atom_id res chain seq x y z
N MET A 1 0.29 16.27 -28.48
CA MET A 1 1.46 16.31 -27.58
C MET A 1 1.10 15.64 -26.27
N SER A 2 1.82 14.61 -25.87
CA SER A 2 1.61 13.95 -24.56
C SER A 2 2.15 14.83 -23.43
N ARG A 3 1.35 15.02 -22.37
CA ARG A 3 1.73 15.81 -21.20
C ARG A 3 2.88 15.15 -20.45
N LEU A 4 3.91 15.93 -20.10
CA LEU A 4 5.03 15.48 -19.29
C LEU A 4 4.57 15.11 -17.87
N SER A 5 5.15 14.04 -17.32
CA SER A 5 4.83 13.55 -15.98
C SER A 5 5.91 14.00 -14.99
N ILE A 6 5.57 15.02 -14.19
CA ILE A 6 6.51 15.68 -13.26
C ILE A 6 6.11 15.37 -11.82
N ALA A 7 7.10 14.95 -11.02
CA ALA A 7 6.95 14.78 -9.57
C ALA A 7 7.39 16.05 -8.82
N ALA A 8 6.72 16.36 -7.72
CA ALA A 8 7.08 17.47 -6.84
C ALA A 8 8.35 17.14 -6.04
N SER A 9 9.20 18.12 -5.77
CA SER A 9 10.48 17.95 -5.07
C SER A 9 10.32 17.81 -3.55
N HIS A 10 9.46 16.89 -3.08
CA HIS A 10 9.26 16.60 -1.65
C HIS A 10 10.46 15.91 -0.99
N LEU A 11 11.34 15.30 -1.80
CA LEU A 11 12.56 14.64 -1.35
C LEU A 11 13.67 14.91 -2.37
N SER A 12 14.91 15.04 -1.90
CA SER A 12 16.07 15.16 -2.79
C SER A 12 16.25 13.90 -3.64
N ILE A 13 16.89 14.03 -4.80
CA ILE A 13 17.18 12.90 -5.70
C ILE A 13 17.96 11.80 -4.96
N GLU A 14 18.95 12.18 -4.13
CA GLU A 14 19.70 11.24 -3.30
C GLU A 14 18.83 10.58 -2.23
N GLY A 15 17.91 11.33 -1.62
CA GLY A 15 16.92 10.76 -0.70
C GLY A 15 16.03 9.73 -1.37
N VAL A 16 15.58 10.00 -2.61
CA VAL A 16 14.79 9.04 -3.40
C VAL A 16 15.60 7.78 -3.73
N LYS A 17 16.87 7.93 -4.14
CA LYS A 17 17.77 6.77 -4.36
C LYS A 17 17.93 5.94 -3.09
N GLN A 18 18.08 6.59 -1.94
CA GLN A 18 18.19 5.88 -0.66
C GLN A 18 16.91 5.12 -0.34
N LYS A 19 15.73 5.73 -0.55
CA LYS A 19 14.44 5.06 -0.37
C LYS A 19 14.25 3.87 -1.32
N MET A 20 14.75 3.93 -2.56
CA MET A 20 14.74 2.78 -3.48
C MET A 20 15.56 1.60 -2.93
N LYS A 21 16.71 1.88 -2.31
CA LYS A 21 17.59 0.84 -1.73
C LYS A 21 16.97 0.20 -0.49
N THR A 22 16.39 1.00 0.41
CA THR A 22 15.84 0.54 1.69
C THR A 22 14.38 0.13 1.63
N ALA A 23 13.73 0.22 0.47
CA ALA A 23 12.33 -0.12 0.31
C ALA A 23 12.05 -1.57 0.76
N PRO A 24 11.08 -1.78 1.70
CA PRO A 24 10.80 -3.08 2.30
C PRO A 24 10.13 -4.07 1.36
N ASN A 25 9.51 -3.61 0.27
CA ASN A 25 8.86 -4.49 -0.69
C ASN A 25 9.00 -3.98 -2.13
N PHE A 26 8.83 -4.92 -3.07
CA PHE A 26 8.95 -4.67 -4.51
C PHE A 26 8.09 -3.49 -4.97
N TRP A 27 6.82 -3.44 -4.54
CA TRP A 27 5.90 -2.38 -4.97
C TRP A 27 6.30 -0.98 -4.48
N GLN A 28 6.85 -0.87 -3.26
CA GLN A 28 7.39 0.40 -2.78
C GLN A 28 8.63 0.81 -3.57
N ARG A 29 9.53 -0.13 -3.87
CA ARG A 29 10.69 0.13 -4.73
C ARG A 29 10.26 0.62 -6.13
N GLN A 30 9.26 -0.03 -6.73
CA GLN A 30 8.77 0.32 -8.06
C GLN A 30 8.11 1.70 -8.10
N LYS A 31 7.36 2.06 -7.04
CA LYS A 31 6.82 3.41 -6.90
C LYS A 31 7.94 4.45 -6.77
N TRP A 32 8.97 4.18 -5.99
CA TRP A 32 10.13 5.08 -5.88
C TRP A 32 10.90 5.21 -7.19
N LEU A 33 11.01 4.13 -7.98
CA LEU A 33 11.60 4.17 -9.33
C LEU A 33 10.80 5.09 -10.27
N VAL A 34 9.47 5.07 -10.21
CA VAL A 34 8.61 5.99 -10.98
C VAL A 34 8.86 7.45 -10.56
N ILE A 35 8.93 7.73 -9.25
CA ILE A 35 9.23 9.08 -8.74
C ILE A 35 10.62 9.54 -9.15
N TYR A 36 11.62 8.66 -9.09
CA TYR A 36 12.99 8.95 -9.52
C TYR A 36 13.04 9.38 -10.99
N ASN A 37 12.41 8.62 -11.89
CA ASN A 37 12.32 8.98 -13.31
C ASN A 37 11.61 10.33 -13.49
N ALA A 38 10.48 10.55 -12.82
CA ALA A 38 9.71 11.79 -12.93
C ALA A 38 10.42 13.03 -12.32
N LEU A 39 11.49 12.87 -11.54
CA LEU A 39 12.32 13.94 -10.99
C LEU A 39 13.58 14.20 -11.81
N VAL A 40 14.29 13.13 -12.23
CA VAL A 40 15.58 13.24 -12.94
C VAL A 40 15.39 13.50 -14.42
N ASP A 41 14.39 12.86 -15.03
CA ASP A 41 14.13 12.95 -16.45
C ASP A 41 12.62 12.90 -16.73
N PRO A 42 11.93 14.06 -16.61
CA PRO A 42 10.48 14.13 -16.77
C PRO A 42 10.07 13.83 -18.22
N ARG A 43 9.45 12.66 -18.43
CA ARG A 43 8.96 12.18 -19.72
C ARG A 43 7.45 11.95 -19.70
N PRO A 44 6.81 11.69 -20.86
CA PRO A 44 5.44 11.18 -20.90
C PRO A 44 5.27 9.91 -20.04
N ALA A 45 4.09 9.73 -19.45
CA ALA A 45 3.83 8.61 -18.55
C ALA A 45 4.01 7.22 -19.21
N ALA A 46 3.84 7.14 -20.53
CA ALA A 46 4.05 5.92 -21.31
C ALA A 46 5.51 5.47 -21.32
N GLU A 47 6.45 6.41 -21.48
CA GLU A 47 7.88 6.11 -21.49
C GLU A 47 8.36 5.73 -20.08
N ILE A 48 7.92 6.48 -19.06
CA ILE A 48 8.21 6.14 -17.66
C ILE A 48 7.66 4.74 -17.32
N ALA A 49 6.45 4.43 -17.79
CA ALA A 49 5.83 3.12 -17.59
C ALA A 49 6.65 1.98 -18.22
N GLN A 50 7.16 2.19 -19.45
CA GLN A 50 8.02 1.23 -20.13
C GLN A 50 9.32 0.98 -19.36
N HIS A 51 10.01 2.04 -18.93
CA HIS A 51 11.28 1.91 -18.22
C HIS A 51 11.13 1.40 -16.78
N ALA A 52 10.03 1.73 -16.10
CA ALA A 52 9.76 1.28 -14.74
C ALA A 52 9.02 -0.07 -14.69
N GLY A 53 8.64 -0.67 -15.83
CA GLY A 53 7.91 -1.93 -15.89
C GLY A 53 6.55 -1.90 -15.21
N VAL A 54 5.81 -0.79 -15.34
CA VAL A 54 4.47 -0.61 -14.76
C VAL A 54 3.48 -0.10 -15.81
N SER A 55 2.19 -0.07 -15.47
CA SER A 55 1.18 0.53 -16.36
C SER A 55 1.18 2.06 -16.30
N VAL A 56 0.77 2.72 -17.38
CA VAL A 56 0.59 4.18 -17.46
C VAL A 56 -0.31 4.71 -16.34
N GLY A 57 -1.40 3.99 -16.04
CA GLY A 57 -2.31 4.34 -14.94
C GLY A 57 -1.62 4.27 -13.56
N THR A 58 -0.65 3.38 -13.39
CA THR A 58 0.16 3.31 -12.16
C THR A 58 1.06 4.54 -12.04
N VAL A 59 1.72 4.96 -13.12
CA VAL A 59 2.56 6.16 -13.16
C VAL A 59 1.75 7.39 -12.73
N HIS A 60 0.60 7.64 -13.37
CA HIS A 60 -0.27 8.77 -13.01
C HIS A 60 -0.73 8.72 -11.55
N ARG A 61 -1.15 7.55 -11.07
CA ARG A 61 -1.60 7.39 -9.69
C ARG A 61 -0.48 7.67 -8.68
N VAL A 62 0.72 7.15 -8.94
CA VAL A 62 1.88 7.30 -8.06
C VAL A 62 2.31 8.77 -8.00
N ILE A 63 2.48 9.41 -9.14
CA ILE A 63 2.86 10.83 -9.22
C ILE A 63 1.80 11.72 -8.59
N SER A 64 0.51 11.52 -8.91
CA SER A 64 -0.58 12.28 -8.31
C SER A 64 -0.65 12.13 -6.78
N LYS A 65 -0.43 10.92 -6.25
CA LYS A 65 -0.47 10.67 -4.81
C LYS A 65 0.74 11.29 -4.11
N TYR A 66 1.93 11.17 -4.71
CA TYR A 66 3.16 11.76 -4.20
C TYR A 66 3.10 13.29 -4.20
N ASN A 67 2.64 13.91 -5.28
CA ASN A 67 2.52 15.37 -5.36
C ASN A 67 1.59 15.93 -4.28
N ARG A 68 0.54 15.18 -3.88
CA ARG A 68 -0.42 15.60 -2.84
C ARG A 68 0.00 15.32 -1.40
N LYS A 69 0.74 14.23 -1.14
CA LYS A 69 0.99 13.72 0.23
C LYS A 69 2.46 13.46 0.53
N GLY A 70 3.37 13.78 -0.39
CA GLY A 70 4.81 13.57 -0.22
C GLY A 70 5.20 12.11 0.00
N VAL A 71 6.23 11.92 0.81
CA VAL A 71 6.87 10.61 1.09
C VAL A 71 5.87 9.59 1.65
N GLU A 72 4.97 10.02 2.53
CA GLU A 72 3.98 9.15 3.18
C GLU A 72 3.07 8.43 2.18
N ALA A 73 2.81 9.03 1.01
CA ALA A 73 2.00 8.39 -0.03
C ALA A 73 2.63 7.13 -0.61
N ILE A 74 3.96 7.05 -0.63
CA ILE A 74 4.69 5.91 -1.17
C ILE A 74 4.88 4.85 -0.10
N GLU A 75 5.17 5.29 1.12
CA GLU A 75 5.42 4.44 2.30
C GLU A 75 4.16 3.86 2.93
N THR A 76 2.98 4.40 2.60
CA THR A 76 1.70 3.88 3.10
C THR A 76 1.68 2.35 2.95
N GLN A 77 1.36 1.64 4.04
CA GLN A 77 1.25 0.19 4.03
C GLN A 77 0.31 -0.27 2.91
N GLY A 78 0.61 -1.46 2.35
CA GLY A 78 0.06 -1.97 1.11
C GLY A 78 -1.46 -2.21 1.07
N LYS A 79 -1.90 -3.05 0.13
CA LYS A 79 -3.29 -3.52 0.12
C LYS A 79 -3.48 -4.48 1.30
N GLY A 80 -4.57 -4.31 2.05
CA GLY A 80 -4.87 -5.08 3.26
C GLY A 80 -5.13 -4.17 4.47
N GLY A 81 -5.49 -4.80 5.59
CA GLY A 81 -5.89 -4.15 6.83
C GLY A 81 -7.37 -4.33 7.15
N ARG A 82 -7.76 -3.96 8.37
CA ARG A 82 -9.15 -3.90 8.84
C ARG A 82 -9.93 -2.84 8.06
N ARG A 83 -10.45 -3.19 6.88
CA ARG A 83 -11.29 -2.28 6.05
C ARG A 83 -12.75 -2.72 6.00
N ASN A 84 -12.98 -4.03 6.05
CA ASN A 84 -14.30 -4.66 6.02
C ASN A 84 -14.54 -5.40 7.34
N CYS A 85 -14.38 -4.71 8.45
CA CYS A 85 -14.60 -5.25 9.79
C CYS A 85 -15.88 -4.65 10.37
N TYR A 86 -16.77 -5.52 10.81
CA TYR A 86 -18.06 -5.14 11.41
C TYR A 86 -17.92 -4.74 12.88
N LEU A 87 -16.91 -5.28 13.57
CA LEU A 87 -16.61 -4.98 14.97
C LEU A 87 -15.34 -4.14 15.09
N THR A 88 -15.15 -3.47 16.23
CA THR A 88 -13.83 -2.98 16.66
C THR A 88 -12.94 -4.14 17.10
N TRP A 89 -11.65 -3.86 17.31
CA TRP A 89 -10.70 -4.89 17.77
C TRP A 89 -11.03 -5.44 19.16
N SER A 90 -11.52 -4.57 20.05
CA SER A 90 -11.94 -4.99 21.40
C SER A 90 -13.16 -5.89 21.34
N GLU A 91 -14.19 -5.47 20.61
CA GLU A 91 -15.45 -6.22 20.49
C GLU A 91 -15.24 -7.60 19.86
N GLU A 92 -14.40 -7.70 18.82
CA GLU A 92 -14.09 -9.01 18.22
C GLU A 92 -13.34 -9.91 19.21
N LYS A 93 -12.42 -9.35 20.00
CA LYS A 93 -11.69 -10.13 21.01
C LYS A 93 -12.63 -10.67 22.08
N ASP A 94 -13.56 -9.83 22.55
CA ASP A 94 -14.55 -10.22 23.57
C ASP A 94 -15.53 -11.26 23.03
N PHE A 95 -15.99 -11.09 21.79
CA PHE A 95 -16.83 -12.07 21.08
C PHE A 95 -16.13 -13.44 20.96
N LEU A 96 -14.89 -13.45 20.49
CA LEU A 96 -14.11 -14.69 20.30
C LEU A 96 -13.70 -15.36 21.61
N ALA A 97 -13.58 -14.62 22.72
CA ALA A 97 -13.19 -15.15 24.02
C ALA A 97 -14.10 -16.30 24.50
N THR A 98 -15.39 -16.26 24.16
CA THR A 98 -16.37 -17.30 24.51
C THR A 98 -16.07 -18.61 23.81
N PHE A 99 -15.63 -18.56 22.55
CA PHE A 99 -15.26 -19.74 21.77
C PHE A 99 -13.91 -20.30 22.20
N PHE A 100 -12.95 -19.45 22.60
CA PHE A 100 -11.68 -19.91 23.15
C PHE A 100 -11.84 -20.69 24.47
N LYS A 101 -12.79 -20.29 25.33
CA LYS A 101 -13.11 -21.06 26.55
C LYS A 101 -13.67 -22.45 26.26
N LYS A 102 -14.44 -22.60 25.17
CA LYS A 102 -14.95 -23.90 24.69
C LYS A 102 -13.82 -24.74 24.08
N ALA A 103 -12.96 -24.11 23.28
CA ALA A 103 -11.79 -24.75 22.69
C ALA A 103 -10.82 -25.31 23.74
N ALA A 104 -10.59 -24.57 24.83
CA ALA A 104 -9.75 -25.02 25.94
C ALA A 104 -10.28 -26.30 26.63
N LYS A 105 -11.58 -26.60 26.52
CA LYS A 105 -12.20 -27.83 27.03
C LYS A 105 -12.19 -28.99 26.03
N GLY A 106 -11.49 -28.84 24.90
CA GLY A 106 -11.42 -29.85 23.84
C GLY A 106 -12.60 -29.83 22.86
N GLN A 107 -13.48 -28.83 22.92
CA GLN A 107 -14.55 -28.65 21.94
C GLN A 107 -14.00 -27.94 20.70
N ILE A 108 -14.47 -28.28 19.50
CA ILE A 108 -14.04 -27.62 18.27
C ILE A 108 -15.14 -26.64 17.84
N PRO A 109 -15.04 -25.33 18.20
CA PRO A 109 -16.01 -24.35 17.73
C PRO A 109 -15.92 -24.21 16.21
N THR A 110 -17.03 -24.48 15.52
CA THR A 110 -17.04 -24.47 14.04
C THR A 110 -17.40 -23.10 13.49
N VAL A 111 -17.01 -22.82 12.24
CA VAL A 111 -17.32 -21.55 11.55
C VAL A 111 -18.84 -21.28 11.52
N LYS A 112 -19.66 -22.32 11.35
CA LYS A 112 -21.14 -22.19 11.38
C LYS A 112 -21.67 -21.71 12.73
N GLU A 113 -21.14 -22.23 13.84
CA GLU A 113 -21.55 -21.82 15.18
C GLU A 113 -21.17 -20.37 15.48
N ILE A 114 -19.99 -19.95 15.03
CA ILE A 114 -19.52 -18.57 15.19
C ILE A 114 -20.40 -17.62 14.35
N GLN A 115 -20.77 -18.01 13.12
CA GLN A 115 -21.66 -17.23 12.27
C GLN A 115 -23.09 -17.12 12.81
N LEU A 116 -23.62 -18.17 13.46
CA LEU A 116 -24.95 -18.11 14.09
C LEU A 116 -24.99 -17.21 15.32
N ALA A 117 -23.85 -17.04 15.99
CA ALA A 117 -23.72 -16.21 17.18
C ALA A 117 -23.36 -14.75 16.88
N PHE A 118 -22.95 -14.45 15.64
CA PHE A 118 -22.57 -13.14 15.15
C PHE A 118 -23.78 -12.41 14.55
#